data_AF-A0A923Q8I4-F1
#
_entry.id   AF-A0A923Q8I4-F1
#
_cell.length_a   1.000
_cell.length_b   1.000
_cell.length_c   1.000
_cell.angle_alpha   90.00
_cell.angle_beta   90.00
_cell.angle_gamma   90.00
#
_symmetry.space_group_name_H-M   'P 1'
#
loop_
_entity.id
_entity.type
_entity.pdbx_description
1 polymer ?
#
loop_
_entity_poly.entity_id
_entity_poly.type
_entity_poly.pdbx_seq_one_letter_code
_entity_poly.pdbx_strand_id
1 'polypeptide(L)'
;AYTPAGTLVSRRVTGAVLHDPDEIARRCVAMATRQPITDVEGGRLQLSPDSICVHGDTPGAVDIARAVKSALAAAGIVLAPFS
;
A
#
# COMPACT_ATOMS: atom_id res chain seq x y z
N ALA A 1 -4.18 6.93 1.30
CA ALA A 1 -4.61 6.73 2.71
C ALA A 1 -6.02 6.14 2.75
N TYR A 2 -6.39 5.50 3.85
CA TYR A 2 -7.68 4.83 4.03
C TYR A 2 -8.47 5.44 5.18
N THR A 3 -9.80 5.47 5.05
CA THR A 3 -10.73 5.78 6.14
C THR A 3 -10.88 4.58 7.08
N PRO A 4 -11.39 4.76 8.31
CA PRO A 4 -11.72 3.62 9.19
C PRO A 4 -12.72 2.63 8.59
N ALA A 5 -13.53 3.07 7.62
CA ALA A 5 -14.48 2.23 6.89
C ALA A 5 -13.83 1.39 5.78
N GLY A 6 -12.50 1.47 5.60
CA GLY A 6 -11.78 0.71 4.58
C GLY A 6 -11.85 1.31 3.17
N THR A 7 -12.40 2.52 3.02
CA THR A 7 -12.47 3.22 1.74
C THR A 7 -11.27 4.15 1.53
N LEU A 8 -10.98 4.50 0.27
CA LEU A 8 -9.93 5.46 -0.03
C LEU A 8 -10.35 6.89 0.37
N VAL A 9 -9.43 7.62 0.96
CA VAL A 9 -9.63 9.05 1.26
C VAL A 9 -9.61 9.85 -0.04
N SER A 10 -10.53 10.81 -0.18
CA SER A 10 -10.60 11.69 -1.35
C SER A 10 -9.26 12.39 -1.60
N ARG A 11 -8.78 12.38 -2.86
CA ARG A 11 -7.52 13.04 -3.26
C ARG A 11 -7.49 14.55 -2.99
N ARG A 12 -8.64 15.18 -2.76
CA ARG A 12 -8.74 16.61 -2.41
C ARG A 12 -8.32 16.91 -0.96
N VAL A 13 -8.18 15.89 -0.13
CA VAL A 13 -7.79 16.03 1.27
C VAL A 13 -6.28 15.90 1.40
N THR A 14 -5.65 16.82 2.13
CA THR A 14 -4.22 16.75 2.46
C THR A 14 -3.89 15.43 3.14
N GLY A 15 -2.81 14.77 2.71
CA GLY A 15 -2.42 13.45 3.23
C GLY A 15 -3.19 12.26 2.63
N ALA A 16 -4.11 12.49 1.67
CA ALA A 16 -4.80 11.40 0.99
C ALA A 16 -3.85 10.51 0.17
N VAL A 17 -2.75 11.08 -0.33
CA VAL A 17 -1.72 10.39 -1.12
C VAL A 17 -0.45 10.29 -0.28
N LEU A 18 0.09 9.07 -0.17
CA LEU A 18 1.38 8.83 0.47
C LEU A 18 2.46 8.98 -0.59
N HIS A 19 3.58 9.62 -0.23
CA HIS A 19 4.70 9.86 -1.13
C HIS A 19 5.98 9.15 -0.71
N ASP A 20 6.08 8.71 0.55
CA ASP A 20 7.24 7.97 1.07
C ASP A 20 7.21 6.51 0.58
N PRO A 21 8.17 6.07 -0.25
CA PRO A 21 8.24 4.70 -0.73
C PRO A 21 8.34 3.66 0.39
N ASP A 22 9.01 3.98 1.50
CA ASP A 22 9.21 3.04 2.61
C ASP A 22 7.92 2.87 3.42
N GLU A 23 7.15 3.95 3.62
CA GLU A 23 5.82 3.85 4.20
C GLU A 23 4.88 3.01 3.32
N ILE A 24 4.87 3.28 2.01
CA ILE A 24 4.02 2.55 1.05
C ILE A 24 4.37 1.06 1.06
N ALA A 25 5.66 0.72 0.98
CA ALA A 25 6.14 -0.66 0.98
C ALA A 25 5.78 -1.41 2.26
N ARG A 26 5.96 -0.79 3.44
CA ARG A 26 5.55 -1.38 4.72
C ARG A 26 4.05 -1.67 4.77
N ARG A 27 3.22 -0.75 4.27
CA ARG A 27 1.76 -0.96 4.21
C ARG A 27 1.37 -2.10 3.27
N CYS A 28 2.02 -2.19 2.11
CA CYS A 28 1.82 -3.29 1.16
C CYS A 28 2.15 -4.66 1.78
N VAL A 29 3.28 -4.78 2.47
CA VAL A 29 3.65 -6.01 3.20
C VAL A 29 2.64 -6.33 4.29
N ALA A 30 2.23 -5.33 5.07
CA ALA A 30 1.22 -5.53 6.12
C ALA A 30 -0.09 -6.08 5.54
N MET A 31 -0.63 -5.46 4.49
CA MET A 31 -1.85 -5.95 3.83
C MET A 31 -1.69 -7.38 3.30
N ALA A 32 -0.59 -7.67 2.61
CA ALA A 32 -0.35 -9.00 2.02
C ALA A 32 -0.13 -10.10 3.07
N THR A 33 0.35 -9.74 4.26
CA THR A 33 0.51 -10.64 5.41
C THR A 33 -0.68 -10.61 6.37
N ARG A 34 -1.79 -9.96 5.98
CA ARG A 34 -3.02 -9.77 6.78
C ARG A 34 -2.78 -9.06 8.12
N GLN A 35 -1.73 -8.25 8.23
CA GLN A 35 -1.49 -7.36 9.35
C GLN A 35 -2.25 -6.03 9.16
N PRO A 36 -2.67 -5.37 10.24
CA PRO A 36 -3.35 -4.09 10.15
C PRO A 36 -2.40 -2.97 9.68
N ILE A 37 -2.97 -1.98 9.00
CA ILE A 37 -2.33 -0.70 8.67
C ILE A 37 -2.97 0.42 9.51
N THR A 38 -2.33 1.59 9.54
CA THR A 38 -2.91 2.78 10.16
C THR A 38 -3.86 3.48 9.19
N ASP A 39 -5.10 3.75 9.59
CA ASP A 39 -6.03 4.62 8.85
C ASP A 39 -5.73 6.11 9.08
N VAL A 40 -6.49 7.01 8.45
CA VAL A 40 -6.28 8.47 8.59
C VAL A 40 -6.61 9.05 9.97
N GLU A 41 -7.31 8.31 10.82
CA GLU A 41 -7.64 8.72 12.20
C GLU A 41 -6.65 8.13 13.20
N GLY A 42 -5.64 7.38 12.73
CA GLY A 42 -4.66 6.69 13.58
C GLY A 42 -5.13 5.32 14.07
N GLY A 43 -6.30 4.86 13.63
CA GLY A 43 -6.87 3.56 13.97
C GLY A 43 -6.17 2.40 13.25
N ARG A 44 -6.37 1.19 13.77
CA ARG A 44 -5.90 -0.05 13.14
C ARG A 44 -6.97 -0.55 12.18
N LEU A 45 -6.65 -0.58 10.89
CA LEU A 45 -7.51 -1.06 9.82
C LEU A 45 -6.94 -2.33 9.21
N GLN A 46 -7.71 -3.41 9.17
CA GLN A 46 -7.32 -4.64 8.50
C GLN A 46 -7.96 -4.72 7.12
N LEU A 47 -7.14 -4.95 6.10
CA LEU A 47 -7.57 -5.15 4.71
C LEU A 47 -6.98 -6.47 4.21
N SER A 48 -7.74 -7.17 3.36
CA SER A 48 -7.33 -8.45 2.76
C SER A 48 -7.43 -8.38 1.23
N PRO A 49 -6.60 -7.57 0.55
CA PRO A 49 -6.64 -7.48 -0.89
C PRO A 49 -5.96 -8.67 -1.56
N ASP A 50 -6.49 -9.12 -2.70
CA ASP A 50 -5.85 -10.15 -3.53
C ASP A 50 -4.77 -9.57 -4.47
N SER A 51 -4.74 -8.24 -4.65
CA SER A 51 -3.68 -7.54 -5.40
C SER A 51 -3.40 -6.14 -4.92
N ILE A 52 -2.25 -5.63 -5.32
CA ILE A 52 -1.81 -4.25 -5.09
C ILE A 52 -1.71 -3.56 -6.44
N CYS A 53 -2.50 -2.50 -6.63
CA CYS A 53 -2.41 -1.65 -7.81
C CYS A 53 -1.24 -0.68 -7.69
N VAL A 54 -0.36 -0.65 -8.69
CA VAL A 54 0.74 0.31 -8.82
C VAL A 54 0.50 1.20 -10.03
N HIS A 55 0.75 2.50 -9.89
CA HIS A 55 0.63 3.46 -10.97
C HIS A 55 2.02 3.77 -11.53
N GLY A 56 2.11 4.07 -12.84
CA GLY A 56 3.37 4.40 -13.52
C GLY A 56 3.43 5.83 -14.07
N ASP A 57 2.44 6.66 -13.74
CA ASP A 57 2.14 7.94 -14.38
C ASP A 57 2.67 9.17 -13.62
N THR A 58 3.29 8.97 -12.45
CA THR A 58 3.74 10.05 -11.57
C THR A 58 5.26 9.99 -11.38
N PRO A 59 5.97 11.13 -11.25
CA PRO A 59 7.38 11.13 -10.85
C PRO A 59 7.61 10.29 -9.58
N GLY A 60 8.63 9.43 -9.59
CA GLY A 60 8.92 8.50 -8.49
C GLY A 60 8.09 7.22 -8.47
N ALA A 61 7.11 7.05 -9.37
CA ALA A 61 6.26 5.86 -9.46
C ALA A 61 7.07 4.55 -9.59
N VAL A 62 8.10 4.55 -10.43
CA VAL A 62 8.95 3.38 -10.65
C VAL A 62 9.74 3.03 -9.38
N ASP A 63 10.19 4.02 -8.62
CA ASP A 63 10.93 3.79 -7.39
C ASP A 63 10.03 3.23 -6.28
N ILE A 64 8.79 3.73 -6.18
CA ILE A 64 7.76 3.14 -5.32
C ILE A 64 7.50 1.68 -5.72
N ALA A 65 7.33 1.40 -7.02
CA ALA A 65 7.07 0.05 -7.50
C ALA A 65 8.24 -0.90 -7.18
N ARG A 66 9.49 -0.45 -7.31
CA ARG A 66 10.69 -1.20 -6.91
C ARG A 66 10.73 -1.46 -5.40
N ALA A 67 10.47 -0.44 -4.58
CA ALA A 67 10.47 -0.56 -3.12
C ALA A 67 9.41 -1.57 -2.66
N VAL A 68 8.19 -1.49 -3.19
CA VAL A 68 7.10 -2.43 -2.89
C VAL A 68 7.49 -3.85 -3.31
N LYS A 69 8.01 -4.04 -4.53
CA LYS A 69 8.43 -5.37 -5.02
C LYS A 69 9.51 -5.98 -4.12
N SER A 70 10.55 -5.22 -3.79
CA SER A 70 11.65 -5.69 -2.94
C SER A 70 11.18 -6.04 -1.54
N ALA A 71 10.32 -5.22 -0.94
CA ALA A 71 9.79 -5.47 0.41
C ALA A 71 8.90 -6.72 0.47
N LEU A 72 8.03 -6.92 -0.53
CA LEU A 72 7.19 -8.12 -0.62
C LEU A 72 8.06 -9.39 -0.77
N ALA A 73 9.06 -9.34 -1.64
CA ALA A 73 9.99 -10.45 -1.82
C ALA A 73 10.79 -10.76 -0.55
N ALA A 74 11.30 -9.73 0.15
CA ALA A 74 12.00 -9.88 1.42
C ALA A 74 11.12 -10.47 2.54
N ALA A 75 9.81 -10.23 2.48
CA ALA A 75 8.82 -10.83 3.37
C ALA A 75 8.40 -12.26 2.98
N GLY A 76 9.01 -12.85 1.95
CA GLY A 76 8.71 -14.21 1.48
C GLY A 76 7.43 -14.32 0.65
N ILE A 77 6.90 -13.20 0.15
CA ILE A 77 5.68 -13.19 -0.67
C ILE A 77 6.05 -13.41 -2.14
N VAL A 78 5.46 -14.44 -2.74
CA VAL A 78 5.61 -14.72 -4.17
C VAL A 78 4.62 -13.87 -4.95
N LEU A 79 5.14 -13.06 -5.88
CA LEU A 79 4.32 -12.31 -6.82
C LEU A 79 4.00 -13.18 -8.02
N ALA A 80 2.71 -13.32 -8.33
CA ALA A 80 2.22 -14.10 -9.45
C ALA A 80 1.05 -13.37 -10.15
N PRO A 81 0.82 -13.60 -11.45
CA PRO A 81 -0.41 -13.19 -12.10
C PRO A 81 -1.60 -13.96 -11.52
N PHE A 82 -2.82 -13.48 -11.80
CA PHE A 82 -4.05 -14.12 -11.33
C PHE A 82 -4.37 -15.45 -12.04
N SER A 83 -3.66 -15.78 -13.12
CA SER A 83 -3.72 -17.04 -13.85
C SER A 83 -2.52 -17.17 -14.79
#